data_AF-A0AAJ5UJA0-F1
#
_entry.id   AF-A0AAJ5UJA0-F1
#
_cell.length_a   1.000
_cell.length_b   1.000
_cell.length_c   1.000
_cell.angle_alpha   90.00
_cell.angle_beta   90.00
_cell.angle_gamma   90.00
#
_symmetry.space_group_name_H-M   'P 1'
#
loop_
_entity.id
_entity.type
_entity.pdbx_description
1 polymer ?
#
loop_
_entity_poly.entity_id
_entity_poly.type
_entity_poly.pdbx_seq_one_letter_code
_entity_poly.pdbx_strand_id
1 'polypeptide(L)'
;MLKISALFGNPRFAQTVTVHRDHGHYRADGTWIQASVAHPVRAILHPVKPDDLQLLPEGQRYFPSKKIMSQHALCVGDLVHYQDTTWRIVQLSDWSEYGYYHGIAVRHDGTAQPAAAAFGLT
;
A
#
# COMPACT_ATOMS: atom_id res chain seq x y z
N MET A 1 20.46 14.31 -9.83
CA MET A 1 19.26 13.59 -9.35
C MET A 1 18.40 14.56 -8.54
N LEU A 2 17.09 14.62 -8.80
CA LEU A 2 16.17 15.52 -8.08
C LEU A 2 16.05 15.08 -6.61
N LYS A 3 16.17 16.02 -5.66
CA LYS A 3 15.96 15.74 -4.23
C LYS A 3 14.47 15.59 -3.92
N ILE A 4 13.94 14.38 -4.10
CA ILE A 4 12.51 14.09 -3.85
C ILE A 4 12.13 14.33 -2.38
N SER A 5 13.03 14.08 -1.43
CA SER A 5 12.81 14.39 -0.01
C SER A 5 12.41 15.85 0.24
N ALA A 6 12.90 16.81 -0.55
CA ALA A 6 12.52 18.22 -0.44
C ALA A 6 11.07 18.49 -0.88
N LEU A 7 10.50 17.66 -1.77
CA LEU A 7 9.13 17.81 -2.26
C LEU A 7 8.10 17.49 -1.18
N PHE A 8 8.46 16.71 -0.16
CA PHE A 8 7.56 16.39 0.93
C PHE A 8 7.13 17.61 1.73
N GLY A 9 7.92 18.69 1.76
CA GLY A 9 7.53 19.95 2.37
C GLY A 9 6.42 20.70 1.63
N ASN A 10 6.19 20.38 0.35
CA ASN A 10 5.25 21.11 -0.49
C ASN A 10 3.85 20.43 -0.51
N PRO A 11 2.79 21.10 -0.03
CA PRO A 11 1.45 20.53 0.04
C PRO A 11 0.81 20.24 -1.32
N ARG A 12 1.35 20.79 -2.41
CA ARG A 12 0.88 20.49 -3.77
C ARG A 12 1.24 19.07 -4.21
N PHE A 13 2.32 18.51 -3.66
CA PHE A 13 2.82 17.19 -4.03
C PHE A 13 2.58 16.16 -2.94
N ALA A 14 2.81 16.55 -1.68
CA ALA A 14 2.74 15.66 -0.54
C ALA A 14 1.48 15.90 0.29
N GLN A 15 0.88 14.81 0.72
CA GLN A 15 -0.35 14.79 1.50
C GLN A 15 -0.27 13.69 2.56
N THR A 16 -1.12 13.78 3.57
CA THR A 16 -1.24 12.73 4.58
C THR A 16 -2.26 11.70 4.09
N VAL A 17 -1.84 10.43 4.02
CA VAL A 17 -2.71 9.28 3.72
C VAL A 17 -2.78 8.37 4.93
N THR A 18 -3.89 7.66 5.08
CA THR A 18 -4.04 6.64 6.12
C THR A 18 -3.49 5.32 5.59
N VAL A 19 -2.55 4.74 6.31
CA VAL A 19 -2.00 3.41 6.02
C VAL A 19 -2.50 2.45 7.08
N HIS A 20 -3.08 1.34 6.64
CA HIS A 20 -3.51 0.24 7.49
C HIS A 20 -2.52 -0.90 7.32
N ARG A 21 -1.99 -1.36 8.45
CA ARG A 21 -1.13 -2.53 8.51
C ARG A 21 -1.86 -3.65 9.23
N ASP A 22 -2.10 -4.72 8.49
CA ASP A 22 -2.69 -5.91 9.03
C ASP A 22 -1.59 -6.82 9.59
N HIS A 23 -1.76 -7.20 10.84
CA HIS A 23 -0.95 -8.18 11.52
C HIS A 23 -1.86 -9.31 11.96
N GLY A 24 -1.36 -10.54 11.94
CA GLY A 24 -2.06 -11.62 12.58
C GLY A 24 -1.15 -12.74 13.02
N HIS A 25 -1.67 -13.54 13.93
CA HIS A 25 -1.00 -14.73 14.44
C HIS A 25 -2.05 -15.80 14.73
N TYR A 26 -1.62 -17.05 14.64
CA TYR A 26 -2.41 -18.17 15.14
C TYR A 26 -2.25 -18.26 16.66
N ARG A 27 -3.37 -18.43 17.36
CA ARG A 27 -3.37 -18.85 18.77
C ARG A 27 -3.03 -20.33 18.88
N ALA A 28 -2.68 -20.77 20.09
CA ALA A 28 -2.41 -22.16 20.41
C ALA A 28 -3.61 -23.10 20.14
N ASP A 29 -4.82 -22.57 20.07
CA ASP A 29 -6.07 -23.28 19.73
C ASP A 29 -6.34 -23.39 18.22
N GLY A 30 -5.43 -22.89 17.37
CA GLY A 30 -5.58 -22.89 15.90
C GLY A 30 -6.42 -21.73 15.35
N THR A 31 -6.94 -20.84 16.19
CA THR A 31 -7.71 -19.67 15.75
C THR A 31 -6.78 -18.59 15.20
N TRP A 32 -7.06 -18.08 13.99
CA TRP A 32 -6.38 -16.91 13.44
C TRP A 32 -6.93 -15.62 14.05
N ILE A 33 -6.04 -14.76 14.54
CA ILE A 33 -6.41 -13.43 15.02
C ILE A 33 -5.73 -12.38 14.17
N GLN A 34 -6.55 -11.52 13.58
CA GLN A 34 -6.11 -10.38 12.79
C GLN A 34 -6.36 -9.08 13.57
N ALA A 35 -5.32 -8.25 13.66
CA ALA A 35 -5.40 -6.88 14.13
C ALA A 35 -4.96 -5.95 12.99
N SER A 36 -5.71 -4.87 12.77
CA SER A 36 -5.36 -3.84 11.80
C SER A 36 -4.99 -2.57 12.56
N VAL A 37 -3.82 -2.01 12.29
CA VAL A 37 -3.36 -0.75 12.87
C VAL A 37 -3.34 0.31 11.78
N ALA A 38 -4.14 1.36 11.96
CA ALA A 38 -4.16 2.51 11.07
C ALA A 38 -3.21 3.60 11.59
N HIS A 39 -2.38 4.15 10.72
CA HIS A 39 -1.51 5.28 11.04
C HIS A 39 -1.38 6.27 9.88
N PRO A 40 -1.32 7.59 10.17
CA PRO A 40 -1.13 8.59 9.13
C PRO A 40 0.30 8.58 8.60
N VAL A 41 0.45 8.73 7.29
CA VAL A 41 1.75 8.78 6.61
C VAL A 41 1.77 9.94 5.61
N ARG A 42 2.82 10.76 5.67
CA ARG A 42 3.05 11.78 4.63
C ARG A 42 3.64 11.14 3.38
N ALA A 43 2.88 11.20 2.30
CA ALA A 43 3.20 10.53 1.04
C ALA A 43 2.95 11.42 -0.19
N ILE A 44 3.67 11.14 -1.27
CA ILE A 44 3.43 11.64 -2.62
C ILE A 44 2.87 10.46 -3.42
N LEU A 45 1.69 10.64 -4.02
CA LEU A 45 1.04 9.62 -4.83
C LEU A 45 0.85 10.13 -6.24
N HIS A 46 1.27 9.35 -7.22
CA HIS A 46 1.10 9.70 -8.62
C HIS A 46 0.88 8.46 -9.50
N PRO A 47 0.37 8.62 -10.74
CA PRO A 47 0.20 7.51 -11.66
C PRO A 47 1.52 6.81 -11.96
N VAL A 48 1.47 5.49 -12.13
CA VAL A 48 2.62 4.70 -12.59
C VAL A 48 2.91 4.96 -14.07
N LYS A 49 4.17 4.83 -14.48
CA LYS A 49 4.56 4.81 -15.89
C LYS A 49 4.46 3.38 -16.45
N PRO A 50 4.38 3.20 -17.79
CA PRO A 50 4.39 1.85 -18.39
C PRO A 50 5.56 0.98 -17.93
N ASP A 51 6.76 1.55 -17.76
CA ASP A 51 7.93 0.82 -17.28
C ASP A 51 7.78 0.33 -15.83
N ASP A 52 7.08 1.10 -14.99
CA ASP A 52 6.83 0.71 -13.60
C ASP A 52 5.90 -0.52 -13.52
N LEU A 53 5.01 -0.70 -14.50
CA LEU A 53 4.13 -1.87 -14.56
C LEU A 53 4.91 -3.17 -14.78
N GLN A 54 6.08 -3.12 -15.42
CA GLN A 54 6.90 -4.31 -15.64
C GLN A 54 7.42 -4.91 -14.33
N LEU A 55 7.53 -4.09 -13.28
CA LEU A 55 7.97 -4.51 -11.97
C LEU A 55 6.87 -5.25 -11.18
N LEU A 56 5.61 -5.12 -11.61
CA LEU A 56 4.49 -5.81 -11.00
C LEU A 56 4.40 -7.27 -11.49
N PRO A 57 3.92 -8.20 -10.63
CA PRO A 57 3.56 -9.54 -11.06
C PRO A 57 2.57 -9.51 -12.22
N GLU A 58 2.70 -10.42 -13.19
CA GLU A 58 1.87 -10.45 -14.41
C GLU A 58 0.36 -10.34 -14.11
N GLY A 59 -0.12 -11.12 -13.14
CA GLY A 59 -1.53 -11.13 -12.72
C GLY A 59 -2.01 -9.87 -12.00
N GLN A 60 -1.17 -8.84 -11.86
CA GLN A 60 -1.52 -7.56 -11.24
C GLN A 60 -1.33 -6.35 -12.16
N ARG A 61 -0.70 -6.52 -13.34
CA ARG A 61 -0.36 -5.41 -14.27
C ARG A 61 -1.57 -4.70 -14.87
N TYR A 62 -2.71 -5.37 -14.94
CA TYR A 62 -3.95 -4.83 -15.51
C TYR A 62 -4.79 -4.04 -14.50
N PHE A 63 -4.47 -4.12 -13.20
CA PHE A 63 -5.18 -3.35 -12.20
C PHE A 63 -4.69 -1.90 -12.17
N PRO A 64 -5.58 -0.93 -11.88
CA PRO A 64 -5.16 0.43 -11.62
C PRO A 64 -4.08 0.46 -10.55
N SER A 65 -3.00 1.19 -10.83
CA SER A 65 -1.82 1.23 -9.97
C SER A 65 -1.37 2.66 -9.71
N LYS A 66 -0.85 2.92 -8.52
CA LYS A 66 -0.26 4.20 -8.11
C LYS A 66 1.13 3.97 -7.56
N LYS A 67 2.03 4.90 -7.89
CA LYS A 67 3.32 4.99 -7.24
C LYS A 67 3.16 5.78 -5.94
N ILE A 68 3.78 5.28 -4.87
CA ILE A 68 3.79 5.92 -3.57
C ILE A 68 5.23 6.20 -3.17
N MET A 69 5.48 7.45 -2.75
CA MET A 69 6.73 7.84 -2.10
C MET A 69 6.39 8.30 -0.69
N SER A 70 7.07 7.79 0.33
CA SER A 70 6.74 8.05 1.74
C SER A 70 7.98 8.45 2.54
N GLN A 71 7.82 9.32 3.54
CA GLN A 71 8.90 9.60 4.51
C GLN A 71 9.04 8.54 5.60
N HIS A 72 8.04 7.66 5.72
CA HIS A 72 8.00 6.59 6.72
C HIS A 72 8.09 5.23 6.05
N ALA A 73 8.67 4.26 6.76
CA ALA A 73 8.81 2.90 6.28
C ALA A 73 7.42 2.25 6.05
N LEU A 74 7.24 1.74 4.85
CA LEU A 74 6.06 0.99 4.44
C LEU A 74 6.42 -0.49 4.31
N CYS A 75 5.41 -1.35 4.33
CA CYS A 75 5.57 -2.79 4.12
C CYS A 75 4.74 -3.26 2.92
N VAL A 76 5.23 -4.30 2.25
CA VAL A 76 4.42 -4.99 1.23
C VAL A 76 3.21 -5.61 1.93
N GLY A 77 2.02 -5.40 1.39
CA GLY A 77 0.75 -5.78 1.99
C GLY A 77 0.01 -4.65 2.71
N ASP A 78 0.68 -3.55 3.06
CA ASP A 78 0.01 -2.38 3.66
C ASP A 78 -1.10 -1.86 2.73
N LEU A 79 -2.21 -1.43 3.32
CA LEU A 79 -3.36 -0.86 2.62
C LEU A 79 -3.36 0.66 2.79
N VAL A 80 -3.28 1.39 1.69
CA VAL A 80 -3.27 2.85 1.66
C VAL A 80 -4.63 3.36 1.23
N HIS A 81 -5.29 4.18 2.04
CA HIS A 81 -6.54 4.83 1.68
C HIS A 81 -6.26 6.17 1.02
N TYR A 82 -6.66 6.30 -0.25
CA TYR A 82 -6.45 7.50 -1.05
C TYR A 82 -7.53 7.68 -2.11
N GLN A 83 -8.15 8.86 -2.16
CA GLN A 83 -9.24 9.21 -3.10
C GLN A 83 -10.38 8.18 -3.08
N ASP A 84 -10.91 7.90 -1.88
CA ASP A 84 -12.00 6.92 -1.65
C ASP A 84 -11.73 5.51 -2.17
N THR A 85 -10.46 5.19 -2.43
CA THR A 85 -10.00 3.91 -2.95
C THR A 85 -8.93 3.35 -2.02
N THR A 86 -8.96 2.04 -1.79
CA THR A 86 -7.91 1.31 -1.08
C THR A 86 -6.87 0.80 -2.07
N TRP A 87 -5.60 1.03 -1.77
CA TRP A 87 -4.47 0.64 -2.59
C TRP A 87 -3.55 -0.26 -1.77
N ARG A 88 -3.35 -1.51 -2.19
CA ARG A 88 -2.43 -2.43 -1.51
C ARG A 88 -1.03 -2.25 -2.06
N ILE A 89 -0.04 -2.06 -1.19
CA ILE A 89 1.37 -2.03 -1.57
C ILE A 89 1.80 -3.44 -1.99
N VAL A 90 2.28 -3.58 -3.21
CA VAL A 90 2.68 -4.88 -3.79
C VAL A 90 4.18 -4.95 -4.05
N GLN A 91 4.82 -3.80 -4.17
CA GLN A 91 6.26 -3.69 -4.35
C GLN A 91 6.79 -2.49 -3.59
N LEU A 92 7.97 -2.65 -2.99
CA LEU A 92 8.73 -1.61 -2.35
C LEU A 92 10.20 -1.65 -2.78
N SER A 93 10.82 -0.50 -2.73
CA SER A 93 12.25 -0.31 -2.86
C SER A 93 12.67 0.65 -1.75
N ASP A 94 13.73 0.30 -1.05
CA ASP A 94 14.31 1.14 0.00
C ASP A 94 15.16 2.24 -0.66
N TRP A 95 14.74 3.50 -0.47
CA TRP A 95 15.47 4.69 -0.90
C TRP A 95 15.77 5.59 0.31
N SER A 96 15.81 5.02 1.51
CA SER A 96 15.94 5.77 2.77
C SER A 96 17.21 6.61 2.85
N GLU A 97 18.29 6.21 2.17
CA GLU A 97 19.50 7.01 1.97
C GLU A 97 19.23 8.38 1.31
N TYR A 98 18.17 8.46 0.50
CA TYR A 98 17.69 9.69 -0.14
C TYR A 98 16.54 10.37 0.63
N GLY A 99 16.15 9.82 1.78
CA GLY A 99 15.14 10.36 2.71
C GLY A 99 13.69 10.01 2.36
N TYR A 100 13.45 8.95 1.58
CA TYR A 100 12.10 8.46 1.28
C TYR A 100 12.09 6.96 0.96
N TYR A 101 10.92 6.33 1.08
CA TYR A 101 10.65 4.99 0.59
C TYR A 101 9.85 5.08 -0.70
N HIS A 102 10.03 4.11 -1.59
CA HIS A 102 9.39 4.10 -2.90
C HIS A 102 8.66 2.79 -3.11
N GLY A 103 7.38 2.85 -3.48
CA GLY A 103 6.58 1.66 -3.71
C GLY A 103 5.59 1.81 -4.84
N ILE A 104 5.02 0.67 -5.24
CA ILE A 104 3.89 0.59 -6.15
C ILE A 104 2.74 -0.07 -5.39
N ALA A 105 1.59 0.59 -5.43
CA ALA A 105 0.36 0.11 -4.85
C ALA A 105 -0.67 -0.15 -5.95
N VAL A 106 -1.34 -1.29 -5.86
CA VAL A 106 -2.37 -1.73 -6.79
C VAL A 106 -3.73 -1.56 -6.12
N ARG A 107 -4.75 -1.14 -6.88
CA ARG A 107 -6.12 -1.03 -6.39
C ARG A 107 -6.56 -2.34 -5.74
N HIS A 108 -7.10 -2.23 -4.54
CA HIS A 108 -7.60 -3.36 -3.75
C HIS A 108 -9.09 -3.13 -3.49
N ASP A 109 -9.92 -3.79 -4.28
CA ASP A 109 -11.36 -3.83 -4.07
C ASP A 109 -11.66 -5.01 -3.14
N GLY A 110 -11.32 -4.86 -1.85
CA GLY A 110 -11.73 -5.74 -0.73
C GLY A 110 -11.69 -7.25 -0.99
N THR A 111 -10.65 -7.95 -0.52
CA THR A 111 -10.67 -9.42 -0.48
C THR A 111 -11.65 -9.93 0.57
N ALA A 112 -12.40 -10.98 0.21
CA ALA A 112 -13.16 -11.79 1.17
C ALA A 112 -12.28 -12.07 2.41
N GLN A 113 -12.82 -11.77 3.60
CA GLN A 113 -12.13 -12.07 4.84
C GLN A 113 -11.83 -13.57 4.90
N PRO A 114 -10.72 -14.01 5.53
CA PRO A 114 -10.39 -15.44 5.67
C PRO A 114 -11.51 -16.29 6.29
N ALA A 115 -12.47 -15.65 6.99
CA ALA A 115 -13.64 -16.26 7.61
C ALA A 115 -14.98 -15.71 7.07
N ALA A 116 -14.99 -15.01 5.93
CA ALA A 116 -16.24 -14.66 5.27
C ALA A 116 -16.92 -15.96 4.84
N ALA A 117 -18.18 -16.14 5.25
CA ALA A 117 -18.95 -17.33 4.88
C ALA A 117 -18.89 -17.52 3.36
N ALA A 118 -18.31 -18.63 2.91
CA ALA A 118 -18.45 -19.04 1.52
C ALA A 118 -19.96 -19.23 1.27
N PHE A 119 -20.46 -18.52 0.26
CA PHE A 119 -21.84 -18.51 -0.27
C PHE A 119 -22.82 -19.49 0.43
N GLY A 120 -23.87 -18.94 1.03
CA GLY A 120 -24.97 -19.77 1.54
C GLY A 120 -25.70 -20.45 0.38
N LEU A 121 -25.68 -21.78 0.33
CA LEU A 121 -26.57 -22.55 -0.54
C LEU A 121 -27.98 -22.44 0.05
N THR A 122 -28.89 -21.80 -0.68
CA THR A 122 -30.34 -21.83 -0.43
C THR A 122 -30.98 -23.01 -1.14
#